data_AF-A0A067T9P1-F1
#
_entry.id   AF-A0A067T9P1-F1
#
_cell.length_a   1.000
_cell.length_b   1.000
_cell.length_c   1.000
_cell.angle_alpha   90.00
_cell.angle_beta   90.00
_cell.angle_gamma   90.00
#
_symmetry.space_group_name_H-M   'P 1'
#
loop_
_entity.id
_entity.type
_entity.pdbx_description
1 polymer ?
#
loop_
_entity_poly.entity_id
_entity_poly.type
_entity_poly.pdbx_seq_one_letter_code
_entity_poly.pdbx_strand_id
1 'polypeptide(L)'
;MSTPRTPRRYGPTGMAISRPIFFNLPPSLPCVDYLPPTVPPTSSPRLVRHFTATPTKGLASPTKPTSPTKGLATGRTQRTQTTTTTTTTPTAFGVQVETVTHTVTTIKNVEQEGEQEDETGYEIANETPHRQTNEATVHPRNSRVPTVRKYLPIHPSKLSFVGGKRVYVVTRAQRPGVYNNWPAVLAVTKGVKDPIFEARADFADAKEVYRVAYEEGTISADPIPGGAFDTSSYIDEPIELDELDLMGLRNLGLHEYYIPTPSELERPTTNYKFYLVTKGEAVGIYGNWHQAAVRTEHVKSRGSCFRKCDSWREALIGYTLAYENGEIEVFPIPGGMFDIPLRHEDPEEL
;
A
#
# COMPACT_ATOMS: atom_id res chain seq x y z
N MET A 1 42.50 16.28 -61.36
CA MET A 1 41.10 15.78 -61.27
C MET A 1 40.97 15.06 -59.94
N SER A 2 40.41 15.76 -58.94
CA SER A 2 40.20 15.23 -57.59
C SER A 2 38.73 15.44 -57.24
N THR A 3 38.00 14.37 -56.99
CA THR A 3 36.60 14.43 -56.54
C THR A 3 36.56 14.50 -55.00
N PRO A 4 35.71 15.35 -54.40
CA PRO A 4 35.59 15.44 -52.95
C PRO A 4 34.65 14.36 -52.42
N ARG A 5 35.07 13.69 -51.33
CA ARG A 5 34.25 12.75 -50.55
C ARG A 5 33.25 13.53 -49.69
N THR A 6 31.98 13.16 -49.81
CA THR A 6 30.88 13.58 -48.93
C THR A 6 30.97 12.91 -47.55
N PRO A 7 30.62 13.62 -46.45
CA PRO A 7 30.59 13.02 -45.11
C PRO A 7 29.33 12.17 -44.91
N ARG A 8 29.51 10.97 -44.35
CA ARG A 8 28.43 10.07 -43.92
C ARG A 8 27.67 10.71 -42.74
N ARG A 9 26.38 10.95 -42.93
CA ARG A 9 25.43 11.25 -41.84
C ARG A 9 25.25 10.00 -40.97
N TYR A 10 25.54 10.13 -39.69
CA TYR A 10 25.05 9.20 -38.67
C TYR A 10 23.59 9.53 -38.38
N GLY A 11 22.70 8.58 -38.67
CA GLY A 11 21.29 8.64 -38.27
C GLY A 11 21.14 8.33 -36.78
N PRO A 12 20.08 8.82 -36.12
CA PRO A 12 19.85 8.58 -34.70
C PRO A 12 19.45 7.12 -34.47
N THR A 13 20.21 6.45 -33.62
CA THR A 13 19.88 5.13 -33.07
C THR A 13 18.57 5.24 -32.31
N GLY A 14 17.50 4.68 -32.88
CA GLY A 14 16.19 4.63 -32.24
C GLY A 14 16.27 3.87 -30.91
N MET A 15 16.01 4.56 -29.80
CA MET A 15 15.73 3.92 -28.54
C MET A 15 14.44 3.12 -28.69
N ALA A 16 14.54 1.80 -28.60
CA ALA A 16 13.39 0.92 -28.51
C ALA A 16 12.59 1.30 -27.25
N ILE A 17 11.41 1.87 -27.47
CA ILE A 17 10.42 2.08 -26.43
C ILE A 17 9.94 0.69 -26.01
N SER A 18 10.49 0.18 -24.92
CA SER A 18 10.05 -1.05 -24.28
C SER A 18 8.59 -0.85 -23.86
N ARG A 19 7.67 -1.51 -24.56
CA ARG A 19 6.26 -1.58 -24.18
C ARG A 19 6.17 -2.15 -22.76
N PRO A 20 5.25 -1.67 -21.90
CA PRO A 20 4.98 -2.35 -20.65
C PRO A 20 4.59 -3.79 -20.98
N ILE A 21 5.39 -4.73 -20.52
CA ILE A 21 5.09 -6.15 -20.57
C ILE A 21 3.86 -6.31 -19.67
N PHE A 22 2.67 -6.30 -20.28
CA PHE A 22 1.61 -7.13 -19.77
C PHE A 22 2.21 -8.53 -19.74
N PHE A 23 2.37 -9.09 -18.55
CA PHE A 23 2.74 -10.48 -18.37
C PHE A 23 1.68 -11.34 -19.08
N ASN A 24 1.92 -11.62 -20.36
CA ASN A 24 1.58 -12.90 -20.93
C ASN A 24 2.55 -13.87 -20.25
N LEU A 25 2.12 -14.36 -19.08
CA LEU A 25 2.67 -15.59 -18.53
C LEU A 25 2.76 -16.60 -19.70
N PRO A 26 3.88 -17.31 -19.88
CA PRO A 26 3.86 -18.47 -20.75
C PRO A 26 2.72 -19.39 -20.29
N PRO A 27 2.02 -20.10 -21.20
CA PRO A 27 1.05 -21.08 -20.78
C PRO A 27 1.75 -22.00 -19.78
N SER A 28 1.23 -21.99 -18.56
CA SER A 28 1.56 -22.95 -17.53
C SER A 28 1.62 -24.32 -18.16
N LEU A 29 2.67 -25.08 -17.84
CA LEU A 29 2.69 -26.53 -18.05
C LEU A 29 1.33 -27.11 -17.66
N PRO A 30 0.82 -28.13 -18.37
CA PRO A 30 -0.57 -28.57 -18.25
C PRO A 30 -0.87 -28.98 -16.81
N CYS A 31 -1.67 -28.16 -16.11
CA CYS A 31 -2.42 -28.61 -14.97
C CYS A 31 -3.32 -29.75 -15.46
N VAL A 32 -3.18 -30.91 -14.84
CA VAL A 32 -3.99 -32.10 -15.13
C VAL A 32 -5.45 -31.77 -14.86
N ASP A 33 -6.27 -31.79 -15.91
CA ASP A 33 -7.73 -31.60 -15.83
C ASP A 33 -8.36 -32.75 -15.02
N TYR A 34 -8.60 -32.50 -13.72
CA TYR A 34 -9.50 -33.33 -12.92
C TYR A 34 -10.94 -32.82 -13.11
N LEU A 35 -11.74 -33.61 -13.83
CA LEU A 35 -13.18 -33.41 -13.97
C LEU A 35 -13.86 -33.50 -12.59
N PRO A 36 -14.66 -32.51 -12.16
CA PRO A 36 -15.40 -32.59 -10.90
C PRO A 36 -16.64 -33.50 -11.02
N PRO A 37 -17.05 -34.19 -9.94
CA PRO A 37 -18.27 -34.97 -9.93
C PRO A 37 -19.52 -34.07 -9.92
N THR A 38 -20.47 -34.41 -10.81
CA THR A 38 -21.77 -33.76 -10.98
C THR A 38 -22.65 -33.94 -9.75
N VAL A 39 -23.01 -32.86 -9.07
CA VAL A 39 -24.02 -32.84 -7.99
C VAL A 39 -25.24 -32.02 -8.47
N PRO A 40 -26.47 -32.53 -8.31
CA PRO A 40 -27.68 -31.86 -8.80
C PRO A 40 -28.06 -30.61 -7.96
N PRO A 41 -28.74 -29.63 -8.57
CA PRO A 41 -29.04 -28.35 -7.95
C PRO A 41 -30.12 -28.45 -6.88
N THR A 42 -29.80 -28.01 -5.66
CA THR A 42 -30.78 -27.79 -4.59
C THR A 42 -31.21 -26.32 -4.58
N SER A 43 -32.52 -26.11 -4.43
CA SER A 43 -33.21 -24.84 -4.56
C SER A 43 -32.74 -23.77 -3.57
N SER A 44 -32.51 -22.55 -4.08
CA SER A 44 -32.14 -21.39 -3.28
C SER A 44 -33.35 -20.76 -2.56
N PRO A 45 -33.22 -20.35 -1.29
CA PRO A 45 -34.23 -19.54 -0.62
C PRO A 45 -34.13 -18.07 -1.06
N ARG A 46 -35.30 -17.46 -1.32
CA ARG A 46 -35.41 -16.03 -1.66
C ARG A 46 -35.16 -15.17 -0.42
N LEU A 47 -34.17 -14.27 -0.50
CA LEU A 47 -33.85 -13.28 0.52
C LEU A 47 -34.83 -12.09 0.40
N VAL A 48 -35.76 -11.94 1.35
CA VAL A 48 -36.60 -10.75 1.48
C VAL A 48 -35.88 -9.77 2.41
N ARG A 49 -35.51 -8.59 1.91
CA ARG A 49 -34.95 -7.50 2.72
C ARG A 49 -36.08 -6.57 3.14
N HIS A 50 -36.38 -6.51 4.44
CA HIS A 50 -37.20 -5.44 5.02
C HIS A 50 -36.29 -4.33 5.52
N PHE A 51 -36.52 -3.11 5.04
CA PHE A 51 -35.89 -1.90 5.58
C PHE A 51 -36.88 -1.21 6.51
N THR A 52 -36.51 -1.06 7.78
CA THR A 52 -37.23 -0.21 8.75
C THR A 52 -36.25 0.85 9.25
N ALA A 53 -36.41 2.08 8.76
CA ALA A 53 -35.64 3.22 9.24
C ALA A 53 -36.45 3.95 10.33
N THR A 54 -35.97 3.91 11.57
CA THR A 54 -36.57 4.65 12.68
C THR A 54 -35.73 5.91 12.94
N PRO A 55 -36.24 7.13 12.69
CA PRO A 55 -35.50 8.35 13.00
C PRO A 55 -35.57 8.65 14.50
N THR A 56 -34.47 8.38 15.23
CA THR A 56 -34.33 8.80 16.62
C THR A 56 -33.90 10.27 16.67
N LYS A 57 -34.84 11.17 17.01
CA LYS A 57 -34.53 12.56 17.37
C LYS A 57 -33.72 12.56 18.67
N GLY A 58 -32.44 12.93 18.59
CA GLY A 58 -31.57 13.08 19.75
C GLY A 58 -32.09 14.12 20.72
N LEU A 59 -32.24 13.72 21.99
CA LEU A 59 -32.49 14.57 23.14
C LEU A 59 -31.27 15.48 23.35
N ALA A 60 -31.46 16.80 23.24
CA ALA A 60 -30.46 17.77 23.67
C ALA A 60 -30.51 17.91 25.19
N SER A 61 -29.40 17.64 25.88
CA SER A 61 -29.26 17.91 27.31
C SER A 61 -29.07 19.41 27.55
N PRO A 62 -29.77 20.04 28.51
CA PRO A 62 -29.60 21.46 28.82
C PRO A 62 -28.46 21.66 29.84
N THR A 63 -27.36 22.29 29.41
CA THR A 63 -26.39 22.89 30.33
C THR A 63 -26.81 24.32 30.68
N LYS A 64 -26.85 24.57 31.99
CA LYS A 64 -27.28 25.80 32.68
C LYS A 64 -26.35 27.00 32.38
N PRO A 65 -26.87 28.23 32.20
CA PRO A 65 -26.05 29.40 31.87
C PRO A 65 -25.45 30.03 33.13
N THR A 66 -24.19 30.47 33.03
CA THR A 66 -23.53 31.38 33.98
C THR A 66 -23.23 32.70 33.26
N SER A 67 -23.50 33.80 33.97
CA SER A 67 -23.51 35.21 33.55
C SER A 67 -22.17 35.76 33.03
N PRO A 68 -22.14 36.97 32.41
CA PRO A 68 -21.23 37.29 31.33
C PRO A 68 -19.91 37.93 31.78
N THR A 69 -18.82 37.49 31.18
CA THR A 69 -17.57 38.27 31.07
C THR A 69 -17.45 38.76 29.64
N LYS A 70 -17.39 40.09 29.46
CA LYS A 70 -17.20 40.75 28.16
C LYS A 70 -15.82 40.39 27.60
N GLY A 71 -15.79 39.39 26.72
CA GLY A 71 -14.66 39.09 25.85
C GLY A 71 -15.17 38.97 24.41
N LEU A 72 -14.55 39.69 23.49
CA LEU A 72 -14.88 39.68 22.07
C LEU A 72 -14.55 38.29 21.49
N ALA A 73 -15.53 37.39 21.45
CA ALA A 73 -15.36 36.01 21.01
C ALA A 73 -15.90 35.84 19.58
N THR A 74 -15.00 35.58 18.64
CA THR A 74 -15.33 35.04 17.31
C THR A 74 -15.95 33.64 17.48
N GLY A 75 -17.28 33.56 17.39
CA GLY A 75 -18.03 32.32 17.58
C GLY A 75 -17.84 31.34 16.43
N ARG A 76 -17.13 30.24 16.68
CA ARG A 76 -17.04 29.09 15.78
C ARG A 76 -18.16 28.10 16.11
N THR A 77 -19.06 27.84 15.16
CA THR A 77 -20.17 26.89 15.36
C THR A 77 -19.79 25.52 14.80
N GLN A 78 -19.69 24.52 15.66
CA GLN A 78 -19.43 23.12 15.31
C GLN A 78 -20.72 22.30 15.43
N ARG A 79 -21.03 21.49 14.42
CA ARG A 79 -22.14 20.53 14.43
C ARG A 79 -21.60 19.13 14.22
N THR A 80 -21.84 18.23 15.16
CA THR A 80 -21.52 16.81 15.03
C THR A 80 -22.79 16.00 14.77
N GLN A 81 -22.76 15.11 13.79
CA GLN A 81 -23.81 14.14 13.50
C GLN A 81 -23.23 12.73 13.61
N THR A 82 -23.92 11.83 14.31
CA THR A 82 -23.54 10.42 14.44
C THR A 82 -24.64 9.57 13.85
N THR A 83 -24.28 8.67 12.93
CA THR A 83 -25.19 7.71 12.30
C THR A 83 -24.70 6.30 12.61
N THR A 84 -25.53 5.51 13.29
CA THR A 84 -25.24 4.11 13.61
C THR A 84 -26.13 3.22 12.75
N THR A 85 -25.51 2.30 12.01
CA THR A 85 -26.19 1.30 11.17
C THR A 85 -25.90 -0.07 11.74
N THR A 86 -26.94 -0.80 12.13
CA THR A 86 -26.83 -2.18 12.60
C THR A 86 -27.41 -3.12 11.55
N THR A 87 -26.57 -4.03 11.05
CA THR A 87 -26.95 -5.08 10.11
C THR A 87 -26.99 -6.40 10.85
N THR A 88 -28.13 -7.08 10.76
CA THR A 88 -28.36 -8.36 11.41
C THR A 88 -28.51 -9.44 10.34
N THR A 89 -27.60 -10.41 10.33
CA THR A 89 -27.60 -11.53 9.36
C THR A 89 -27.89 -12.84 10.09
N PRO A 90 -29.03 -13.50 9.81
CA PRO A 90 -29.27 -14.85 10.33
C PRO A 90 -28.32 -15.84 9.63
N THR A 91 -27.68 -16.69 10.43
CA THR A 91 -26.76 -17.76 10.00
C THR A 91 -27.26 -19.11 10.52
N ALA A 92 -26.74 -20.21 9.99
CA ALA A 92 -27.13 -21.56 10.43
C ALA A 92 -26.82 -21.84 11.92
N PHE A 93 -25.97 -21.01 12.55
CA PHE A 93 -25.52 -21.17 13.93
C PHE A 93 -25.97 -20.03 14.86
N GLY A 94 -26.89 -19.16 14.41
CA GLY A 94 -27.40 -18.04 15.19
C GLY A 94 -27.45 -16.74 14.40
N VAL A 95 -27.43 -15.61 15.11
CA VAL A 95 -27.57 -14.28 14.50
C VAL A 95 -26.24 -13.52 14.58
N GLN A 96 -25.67 -13.15 13.43
CA GLN A 96 -24.51 -12.29 13.36
C GLN A 96 -24.98 -10.82 13.32
N VAL A 97 -24.49 -10.01 14.26
CA VAL A 97 -24.82 -8.58 14.35
C VAL A 97 -23.57 -7.76 14.04
N GLU A 98 -23.64 -6.93 13.01
CA GLU A 98 -22.58 -5.98 12.64
C GLU A 98 -23.09 -4.57 12.88
N THR A 99 -22.37 -3.76 13.67
CA THR A 99 -22.75 -2.37 13.95
C THR A 99 -21.67 -1.43 13.47
N VAL A 100 -22.02 -0.56 12.52
CA VAL A 100 -21.12 0.45 11.96
C VAL A 100 -21.57 1.83 12.44
N THR A 101 -20.67 2.60 13.05
CA THR A 101 -20.95 3.96 13.52
C THR A 101 -20.12 4.96 12.71
N HIS A 102 -20.80 5.90 12.06
CA HIS A 102 -20.19 7.02 11.34
C HIS A 102 -20.41 8.32 12.12
N THR A 103 -19.33 9.03 12.43
CA THR A 103 -19.41 10.36 13.04
C THR A 103 -18.89 11.40 12.06
N VAL A 104 -19.75 12.36 11.69
CA VAL A 104 -19.43 13.47 10.80
C VAL A 104 -19.45 14.76 11.62
N THR A 105 -18.31 15.44 11.69
CA THR A 105 -18.19 16.76 12.31
C THR A 105 -18.09 17.81 11.22
N THR A 106 -19.09 18.68 11.14
CA THR A 106 -19.09 19.83 10.24
C THR A 106 -18.76 21.09 11.04
N ILE A 107 -17.73 21.81 10.60
CA ILE A 107 -17.35 23.09 11.16
C ILE A 107 -17.74 24.15 10.14
N LYS A 108 -18.69 25.02 10.48
CA LYS A 108 -18.99 26.21 9.67
C LYS A 108 -18.19 27.38 10.21
N ASN A 109 -17.29 27.91 9.39
CA ASN A 109 -16.69 29.22 9.63
C ASN A 109 -17.69 30.27 9.12
N VAL A 110 -18.06 31.21 9.97
CA VAL A 110 -18.89 32.35 9.56
C VAL A 110 -17.95 33.31 8.84
N GLU A 111 -18.06 33.35 7.52
CA GLU A 111 -17.40 34.39 6.72
C GLU A 111 -18.13 35.71 6.98
N GLN A 112 -17.37 36.70 7.41
CA GLN A 112 -17.84 38.04 7.70
C GLN A 112 -17.86 38.80 6.36
N GLU A 113 -19.04 38.95 5.77
CA GLU A 113 -19.25 39.78 4.57
C GLU A 113 -18.99 41.25 4.96
N GLY A 114 -17.81 41.75 4.58
CA GLY A 114 -17.48 43.16 4.57
C GLY A 114 -17.47 43.65 3.13
N GLU A 115 -18.47 44.45 2.78
CA GLU A 115 -18.51 45.22 1.54
C GLU A 115 -17.35 46.22 1.53
N GLN A 116 -16.48 46.12 0.51
CA GLN A 116 -15.59 47.22 0.13
C GLN A 116 -15.43 47.18 -1.39
N GLU A 117 -16.15 48.09 -2.05
CA GLU A 117 -15.84 48.53 -3.41
C GLU A 117 -14.52 49.28 -3.36
N ASP A 118 -13.54 48.88 -4.18
CA ASP A 118 -12.70 49.85 -4.88
C ASP A 118 -11.90 49.22 -6.03
N GLU A 119 -11.68 50.12 -6.97
CA GLU A 119 -11.25 49.99 -8.34
C GLU A 119 -9.71 49.84 -8.47
N THR A 120 -9.26 49.32 -9.62
CA THR A 120 -7.92 49.45 -10.24
C THR A 120 -6.82 48.40 -9.93
N GLY A 121 -6.19 47.94 -11.03
CA GLY A 121 -4.75 47.63 -11.07
C GLY A 121 -4.34 46.16 -11.01
N TYR A 122 -4.42 45.44 -12.14
CA TYR A 122 -3.77 44.13 -12.28
C TYR A 122 -2.26 44.31 -12.50
N GLU A 123 -1.46 44.30 -11.42
CA GLU A 123 -0.03 43.99 -11.50
C GLU A 123 0.18 42.48 -11.35
N ILE A 124 0.73 41.87 -12.40
CA ILE A 124 1.15 40.47 -12.42
C ILE A 124 2.41 40.36 -11.57
N ALA A 125 2.23 40.02 -10.29
CA ALA A 125 3.34 39.63 -9.42
C ALA A 125 3.79 38.22 -9.79
N ASN A 126 5.00 38.12 -10.35
CA ASN A 126 5.72 36.87 -10.52
C ASN A 126 6.01 36.27 -9.13
N GLU A 127 5.20 35.30 -8.71
CA GLU A 127 5.48 34.48 -7.53
C GLU A 127 6.81 33.75 -7.73
N THR A 128 7.83 34.30 -7.07
CA THR A 128 9.14 33.69 -6.97
C THR A 128 8.99 32.46 -6.06
N PRO A 129 9.39 31.25 -6.49
CA PRO A 129 9.20 30.04 -5.69
C PRO A 129 9.94 30.21 -4.36
N HIS A 130 9.17 30.20 -3.27
CA HIS A 130 9.68 30.28 -1.92
C HIS A 130 10.52 29.03 -1.65
N ARG A 131 11.82 29.14 -1.86
CA ARG A 131 12.83 28.17 -1.47
C ARG A 131 12.75 28.05 0.05
N GLN A 132 12.00 27.07 0.55
CA GLN A 132 12.11 26.63 1.93
C GLN A 132 13.55 26.19 2.14
N THR A 133 14.33 27.07 2.75
CA THR A 133 15.66 26.77 3.25
C THR A 133 15.46 25.70 4.32
N ASN A 134 15.70 24.44 3.95
CA ASN A 134 15.73 23.33 4.88
C ASN A 134 16.56 23.79 6.10
N GLU A 135 15.92 23.90 7.26
CA GLU A 135 16.63 24.01 8.52
C GLU A 135 17.59 22.82 8.56
N ALA A 136 18.88 23.13 8.36
CA ALA A 136 19.92 22.12 8.40
C ALA A 136 19.91 21.54 9.80
N THR A 137 19.28 20.38 9.95
CA THR A 137 19.39 19.53 11.13
C THR A 137 20.87 19.45 11.45
N VAL A 138 21.26 20.07 12.56
CA VAL A 138 22.65 20.18 12.99
C VAL A 138 23.11 18.78 13.37
N HIS A 139 23.59 18.01 12.39
CA HIS A 139 24.23 16.74 12.66
C HIS A 139 25.54 17.02 13.41
N PRO A 140 25.74 16.41 14.59
CA PRO A 140 27.01 16.52 15.30
C PRO A 140 28.11 15.99 14.38
N ARG A 141 28.96 16.89 13.88
CA ARG A 141 30.04 16.66 12.89
C ARG A 141 31.08 15.58 13.26
N ASN A 142 30.92 14.92 14.39
CA ASN A 142 31.92 14.03 14.97
C ASN A 142 31.47 12.56 15.13
N SER A 143 30.27 12.18 14.69
CA SER A 143 29.92 10.75 14.64
C SER A 143 30.65 10.09 13.48
N ARG A 144 31.61 9.20 13.77
CA ARG A 144 32.37 8.41 12.79
C ARG A 144 31.60 7.18 12.28
N VAL A 145 30.38 6.96 12.76
CA VAL A 145 29.60 5.78 12.40
C VAL A 145 29.04 6.00 10.99
N PRO A 146 29.32 5.12 10.01
CA PRO A 146 28.72 5.22 8.70
C PRO A 146 27.19 5.08 8.82
N THR A 147 26.44 5.91 8.10
CA THR A 147 24.98 5.90 8.09
C THR A 147 24.43 5.56 6.71
N VAL A 148 23.23 4.98 6.66
CA VAL A 148 22.44 4.78 5.45
C VAL A 148 21.24 5.71 5.50
N ARG A 149 21.01 6.44 4.41
CA ARG A 149 19.86 7.31 4.26
C ARG A 149 18.63 6.51 3.85
N LYS A 150 17.57 6.57 4.66
CA LYS A 150 16.29 5.93 4.43
C LYS A 150 15.18 6.97 4.25
N TYR A 151 14.56 6.98 3.07
CA TYR A 151 13.50 7.94 2.78
C TYR A 151 12.16 7.46 3.33
N LEU A 152 11.40 8.39 3.89
CA LEU A 152 10.12 8.11 4.50
C LEU A 152 8.99 8.22 3.45
N PRO A 153 8.08 7.25 3.39
CA PRO A 153 6.93 7.33 2.50
C PRO A 153 5.96 8.44 2.91
N ILE A 154 5.18 8.93 1.95
CA ILE A 154 4.14 9.94 2.22
C ILE A 154 3.06 9.32 3.11
N HIS A 155 2.76 9.94 4.25
CA HIS A 155 1.69 9.46 5.12
C HIS A 155 0.32 9.44 4.40
N PRO A 156 -0.55 8.43 4.59
CA PRO A 156 -1.83 8.29 3.87
C PRO A 156 -2.76 9.51 3.97
N SER A 157 -2.74 10.25 5.08
CA SER A 157 -3.53 11.48 5.25
C SER A 157 -3.04 12.66 4.38
N LYS A 158 -1.78 12.63 3.93
CA LYS A 158 -1.16 13.67 3.09
C LYS A 158 -1.22 13.35 1.59
N LEU A 159 -1.80 12.21 1.21
CA LEU A 159 -2.00 11.86 -0.20
C LEU A 159 -2.96 12.86 -0.87
N SER A 160 -2.49 13.46 -1.96
CA SER A 160 -3.32 14.33 -2.80
C SER A 160 -4.44 13.53 -3.46
N PHE A 161 -5.67 14.02 -3.37
CA PHE A 161 -6.79 13.44 -4.13
C PHE A 161 -6.48 13.50 -5.62
N VAL A 162 -6.65 12.38 -6.31
CA VAL A 162 -6.52 12.33 -7.76
C VAL A 162 -7.80 11.76 -8.38
N GLY A 163 -8.43 12.53 -9.25
CA GLY A 163 -9.60 12.07 -10.02
C GLY A 163 -9.18 11.20 -11.21
N GLY A 164 -10.08 10.32 -11.67
CA GLY A 164 -9.87 9.49 -12.85
C GLY A 164 -10.70 8.20 -12.82
N LYS A 165 -10.86 7.56 -13.99
CA LYS A 165 -11.51 6.24 -14.11
C LYS A 165 -10.62 5.06 -13.66
N ARG A 166 -9.32 5.33 -13.52
CA ARG A 166 -8.30 4.38 -13.10
C ARG A 166 -7.23 5.18 -12.39
N VAL A 167 -6.91 4.75 -11.19
CA VAL A 167 -5.80 5.29 -10.41
C VAL A 167 -4.79 4.19 -10.17
N TYR A 168 -3.58 4.57 -9.82
CA TYR A 168 -2.46 3.66 -9.60
C TYR A 168 -1.93 3.91 -8.20
N VAL A 169 -1.96 2.87 -7.37
CA VAL A 169 -1.22 2.87 -6.11
C VAL A 169 0.21 2.41 -6.40
N VAL A 170 1.19 3.15 -5.90
CA VAL A 170 2.61 2.87 -6.11
C VAL A 170 3.27 2.83 -4.73
N THR A 171 3.80 1.67 -4.35
CA THR A 171 4.31 1.38 -3.01
C THR A 171 5.82 1.13 -2.98
N ARG A 172 6.45 0.88 -4.13
CA ARG A 172 7.90 0.90 -4.29
C ARG A 172 8.29 1.73 -5.50
N ALA A 173 8.89 2.90 -5.26
CA ALA A 173 9.25 3.89 -6.27
C ALA A 173 10.22 4.95 -5.70
N GLN A 174 10.71 5.87 -6.53
CA GLN A 174 11.43 7.06 -6.07
C GLN A 174 10.54 7.94 -5.18
N ARG A 175 9.23 7.93 -5.46
CA ARG A 175 8.20 8.61 -4.67
C ARG A 175 6.93 7.76 -4.64
N PRO A 176 6.72 6.92 -3.61
CA PRO A 176 5.47 6.19 -3.42
C PRO A 176 4.28 7.15 -3.28
N GLY A 177 3.10 6.71 -3.71
CA GLY A 177 1.88 7.51 -3.65
C GLY A 177 0.75 6.94 -4.52
N VAL A 178 -0.24 7.79 -4.81
CA VAL A 178 -1.37 7.47 -5.68
C VAL A 178 -1.40 8.42 -6.87
N TYR A 179 -1.49 7.89 -8.08
CA TYR A 179 -1.39 8.62 -9.34
C TYR A 179 -2.58 8.33 -10.25
N ASN A 180 -3.04 9.29 -11.06
CA ASN A 180 -4.18 9.09 -11.97
C ASN A 180 -3.81 8.75 -13.42
N ASN A 181 -2.52 8.66 -13.75
CA ASN A 181 -2.09 8.38 -15.11
C ASN A 181 -0.77 7.61 -15.14
N TRP A 182 -0.60 6.81 -16.19
CA TRP A 182 0.58 5.97 -16.39
C TRP A 182 1.89 6.76 -16.57
N PRO A 183 1.93 7.89 -17.31
CA PRO A 183 3.14 8.71 -17.39
C PRO A 183 3.71 9.14 -16.03
N ALA A 184 2.85 9.51 -15.08
CA ALA A 184 3.26 9.86 -13.73
C ALA A 184 3.84 8.65 -12.97
N VAL A 185 3.22 7.46 -13.08
CA VAL A 185 3.74 6.22 -12.51
C VAL A 185 5.11 5.88 -13.08
N LEU A 186 5.27 6.00 -14.41
CA LEU A 186 6.54 5.73 -15.07
C LEU A 186 7.63 6.71 -14.62
N ALA A 187 7.29 7.98 -14.41
CA ALA A 187 8.24 8.99 -13.94
C ALA A 187 8.81 8.64 -12.57
N VAL A 188 7.97 8.19 -11.63
CA VAL A 188 8.40 7.88 -10.25
C VAL A 188 9.02 6.50 -10.09
N THR A 189 8.75 5.55 -11.00
CA THR A 189 9.32 4.18 -10.96
C THR A 189 10.58 4.04 -11.80
N LYS A 190 10.91 5.02 -12.65
CA LYS A 190 12.10 4.98 -13.51
C LYS A 190 13.37 4.81 -12.69
N GLY A 191 14.16 3.79 -13.02
CA GLY A 191 15.45 3.51 -12.37
C GLY A 191 15.35 2.90 -10.97
N VAL A 192 14.14 2.64 -10.47
CA VAL A 192 13.91 1.90 -9.22
C VAL A 192 13.98 0.42 -9.56
N LYS A 193 14.70 -0.34 -8.73
CA LYS A 193 14.74 -1.79 -8.88
C LYS A 193 13.39 -2.36 -8.45
N ASP A 194 12.82 -3.21 -9.31
CA ASP A 194 11.65 -4.00 -8.99
C ASP A 194 10.44 -3.18 -8.44
N PRO A 195 9.96 -2.15 -9.17
CA PRO A 195 8.92 -1.26 -8.68
C PRO A 195 7.58 -1.96 -8.50
N ILE A 196 6.86 -1.61 -7.44
CA ILE A 196 5.57 -2.20 -7.09
C ILE A 196 4.48 -1.15 -7.30
N PHE A 197 3.55 -1.45 -8.20
CA PHE A 197 2.36 -0.64 -8.46
C PHE A 197 1.16 -1.51 -8.84
N GLU A 198 -0.05 -1.02 -8.57
CA GLU A 198 -1.30 -1.68 -8.90
C GLU A 198 -2.32 -0.65 -9.41
N ALA A 199 -3.07 -0.98 -10.46
CA ALA A 199 -4.19 -0.17 -10.91
C ALA A 199 -5.46 -0.49 -10.11
N ARG A 200 -6.17 0.53 -9.63
CA ARG A 200 -7.42 0.44 -8.88
C ARG A 200 -8.53 1.24 -9.55
N ALA A 201 -9.77 0.92 -9.19
CA ALA A 201 -10.95 1.53 -9.79
C ALA A 201 -11.07 3.02 -9.46
N ASP A 202 -10.80 3.39 -8.22
CA ASP A 202 -10.91 4.76 -7.73
C ASP A 202 -9.87 5.09 -6.64
N PHE A 203 -9.79 6.37 -6.30
CA PHE A 203 -8.84 6.90 -5.33
C PHE A 203 -9.05 6.36 -3.92
N ALA A 204 -10.30 6.11 -3.50
CA ALA A 204 -10.58 5.63 -2.15
C ALA A 204 -10.00 4.23 -1.95
N ASP A 205 -10.22 3.35 -2.92
CA ASP A 205 -9.69 1.99 -2.95
C ASP A 205 -8.14 1.99 -3.04
N ALA A 206 -7.54 2.82 -3.90
CA ALA A 206 -6.08 2.96 -3.96
C ALA A 206 -5.46 3.51 -2.67
N LYS A 207 -6.11 4.50 -2.05
CA LYS A 207 -5.68 5.09 -0.78
C LYS A 207 -5.75 4.07 0.34
N GLU A 208 -6.76 3.19 0.34
CA GLU A 208 -6.88 2.13 1.33
C GLU A 208 -5.77 1.08 1.18
N VAL A 209 -5.47 0.63 -0.03
CA VAL A 209 -4.32 -0.27 -0.28
C VAL A 209 -3.01 0.38 0.16
N TYR A 210 -2.82 1.66 -0.15
CA TYR A 210 -1.64 2.42 0.28
C TYR A 210 -1.59 2.55 1.82
N ARG A 211 -2.73 2.79 2.49
CA ARG A 211 -2.80 2.89 3.95
C ARG A 211 -2.40 1.59 4.62
N VAL A 212 -2.94 0.45 4.16
CA VAL A 212 -2.57 -0.88 4.67
C VAL A 212 -1.07 -1.13 4.48
N ALA A 213 -0.53 -0.86 3.30
CA ALA A 213 0.90 -0.99 3.03
C ALA A 213 1.77 -0.09 3.95
N TYR A 214 1.31 1.13 4.22
CA TYR A 214 1.99 2.07 5.10
C TYR A 214 1.99 1.59 6.55
N GLU A 215 0.85 1.11 7.05
CA GLU A 215 0.71 0.58 8.42
C GLU A 215 1.52 -0.71 8.63
N GLU A 216 1.64 -1.54 7.61
CA GLU A 216 2.53 -2.71 7.61
C GLU A 216 4.03 -2.33 7.51
N GLY A 217 4.37 -1.07 7.24
CA GLY A 217 5.75 -0.64 7.04
C GLY A 217 6.40 -1.21 5.76
N THR A 218 5.61 -1.65 4.79
CA THR A 218 6.07 -2.37 3.58
C THR A 218 6.27 -1.45 2.37
N ILE A 219 6.03 -0.14 2.52
CA ILE A 219 6.28 0.86 1.46
C ILE A 219 7.76 1.29 1.50
N SER A 220 8.43 1.27 0.35
CA SER A 220 9.81 1.79 0.24
C SER A 220 9.91 2.93 -0.77
N ALA A 221 10.64 3.97 -0.37
CA ALA A 221 10.94 5.14 -1.17
C ALA A 221 12.44 5.12 -1.49
N ASP A 222 12.77 4.89 -2.76
CA ASP A 222 14.16 4.72 -3.22
C ASP A 222 14.50 5.79 -4.29
N PRO A 223 14.60 7.08 -3.91
CA PRO A 223 14.92 8.13 -4.86
C PRO A 223 16.36 7.97 -5.37
N ILE A 224 16.54 8.27 -6.65
CA ILE A 224 17.87 8.29 -7.26
C ILE A 224 18.64 9.49 -6.67
N PRO A 225 19.87 9.30 -6.16
CA PRO A 225 20.67 10.39 -5.61
C PRO A 225 20.84 11.55 -6.61
N GLY A 226 20.51 12.77 -6.18
CA GLY A 226 20.51 13.97 -7.03
C GLY A 226 19.38 14.04 -8.06
N GLY A 227 18.44 13.09 -8.04
CA GLY A 227 17.27 13.06 -8.91
C GLY A 227 16.18 14.04 -8.49
N ALA A 228 15.17 14.21 -9.35
CA ALA A 228 14.05 15.13 -9.11
C ALA A 228 13.18 14.78 -7.87
N PHE A 229 13.31 13.57 -7.35
CA PHE A 229 12.56 13.07 -6.19
C PHE A 229 13.42 12.94 -4.91
N ASP A 230 14.70 13.33 -4.97
CA ASP A 230 15.65 13.36 -3.84
C ASP A 230 15.42 14.59 -2.92
N THR A 231 14.14 14.86 -2.63
CA THR A 231 13.70 15.96 -1.76
C THR A 231 12.73 15.48 -0.69
N SER A 232 12.45 14.17 -0.65
CA SER A 232 11.54 13.59 0.33
C SER A 232 12.20 13.56 1.71
N SER A 233 11.39 13.56 2.77
CA SER A 233 11.88 13.41 4.14
C SER A 233 12.65 12.10 4.28
N TYR A 234 13.76 12.12 5.02
CA TYR A 234 14.61 10.95 5.25
C TYR A 234 15.10 10.91 6.70
N ILE A 235 15.57 9.74 7.11
CA ILE A 235 16.28 9.51 8.35
C ILE A 235 17.62 8.87 7.98
N ASP A 236 18.70 9.30 8.62
CA ASP A 236 20.00 8.63 8.51
C ASP A 236 20.09 7.58 9.64
N GLU A 237 20.01 6.31 9.28
CA GLU A 237 20.14 5.18 10.21
C GLU A 237 21.62 4.76 10.29
N PRO A 238 22.21 4.58 11.48
CA PRO A 238 23.57 4.06 11.59
C PRO A 238 23.64 2.65 11.00
N ILE A 239 24.70 2.36 10.25
CA ILE A 239 24.97 1.00 9.78
C ILE A 239 25.46 0.22 11.00
N GLU A 240 24.68 -0.74 11.46
CA GLU A 240 25.11 -1.70 12.47
C GLU A 240 26.16 -2.62 11.84
N LEU A 241 27.43 -2.35 12.14
CA LEU A 241 28.57 -3.13 11.62
C LEU A 241 28.53 -4.60 12.08
N ASP A 242 27.85 -4.90 13.19
CA ASP A 242 27.69 -6.26 13.71
C ASP A 242 26.89 -7.17 12.75
N GLU A 243 26.03 -6.61 11.90
CA GLU A 243 25.29 -7.37 10.89
C GLU A 243 26.21 -7.89 9.75
N LEU A 244 27.30 -7.18 9.45
CA LEU A 244 28.23 -7.56 8.38
C LEU A 244 29.04 -8.83 8.74
N ASP A 245 29.42 -8.99 10.01
CA ASP A 245 30.17 -10.17 10.48
C ASP A 245 29.27 -11.40 10.64
N LEU A 246 27.99 -11.20 11.00
CA LEU A 246 27.01 -12.28 11.11
C LEU A 246 26.55 -12.83 9.75
N MET A 247 26.50 -12.00 8.70
CA MET A 247 26.14 -12.46 7.35
C MET A 247 27.13 -13.47 6.76
N GLY A 248 28.40 -13.42 7.17
CA GLY A 248 29.41 -14.39 6.71
C GLY A 248 29.23 -15.80 7.29
N LEU A 249 28.72 -15.89 8.52
CA LEU A 249 28.56 -17.16 9.25
C LEU A 249 27.15 -17.76 9.13
N ARG A 250 26.11 -16.94 8.96
CA ARG A 250 24.71 -17.40 8.83
C ARG A 250 24.41 -18.19 7.56
N ASN A 251 25.22 -18.07 6.51
CA ASN A 251 25.05 -18.83 5.27
C ASN A 251 25.30 -20.35 5.42
N LEU A 252 25.74 -20.83 6.59
CA LEU A 252 25.98 -22.25 6.85
C LEU A 252 24.89 -22.92 7.71
N GLY A 253 23.98 -22.13 8.31
CA GLY A 253 22.86 -22.64 9.09
C GLY A 253 21.60 -22.78 8.25
N LEU A 254 21.04 -23.98 8.17
CA LEU A 254 19.66 -24.19 7.71
C LEU A 254 18.72 -23.54 8.73
N HIS A 255 18.44 -22.24 8.59
CA HIS A 255 17.40 -21.61 9.39
C HIS A 255 16.06 -22.23 9.01
N GLU A 256 15.38 -22.80 9.99
CA GLU A 256 14.01 -23.26 9.81
C GLU A 256 13.09 -22.04 9.93
N TYR A 257 12.22 -21.88 8.94
CA TYR A 257 11.26 -20.78 8.88
C TYR A 257 9.86 -21.32 9.04
N TYR A 258 9.04 -20.57 9.77
CA TYR A 258 7.65 -20.93 9.99
C TYR A 258 6.86 -20.89 8.69
N ILE A 259 6.21 -22.01 8.36
CA ILE A 259 5.25 -22.12 7.27
C ILE A 259 3.87 -22.31 7.90
N PRO A 260 2.92 -21.37 7.71
CA PRO A 260 1.60 -21.49 8.33
C PRO A 260 0.85 -22.70 7.76
N THR A 261 0.22 -23.48 8.64
CA THR A 261 -0.66 -24.55 8.24
C THR A 261 -1.93 -23.99 7.58
N PRO A 262 -2.62 -24.73 6.71
CA PRO A 262 -3.83 -24.23 6.06
C PRO A 262 -4.93 -23.77 7.03
N SER A 263 -5.00 -24.35 8.23
CA SER A 263 -5.95 -23.96 9.30
C SER A 263 -5.59 -22.66 10.01
N GLU A 264 -4.33 -22.24 9.96
CA GLU A 264 -3.85 -20.99 10.58
C GLU A 264 -4.04 -19.78 9.65
N LEU A 265 -4.37 -20.01 8.37
CA LEU A 265 -4.55 -18.94 7.41
C LEU A 265 -5.85 -18.17 7.67
N GLU A 266 -5.69 -16.91 8.05
CA GLU A 266 -6.81 -15.97 8.17
C GLU A 266 -7.21 -15.39 6.81
N ARG A 267 -8.51 -15.20 6.61
CA ARG A 267 -9.03 -14.59 5.40
C ARG A 267 -8.72 -13.09 5.38
N PRO A 268 -8.02 -12.57 4.35
CA PRO A 268 -7.83 -11.12 4.20
C PRO A 268 -9.18 -10.39 4.14
N THR A 269 -9.25 -9.21 4.77
CA THR A 269 -10.45 -8.37 4.84
C THR A 269 -10.87 -7.78 3.48
N THR A 270 -9.98 -7.80 2.50
CA THR A 270 -10.22 -7.30 1.15
C THR A 270 -11.11 -8.25 0.34
N ASN A 271 -12.05 -7.70 -0.43
CA ASN A 271 -13.06 -8.49 -1.14
C ASN A 271 -12.81 -8.69 -2.65
N TYR A 272 -11.69 -8.22 -3.19
CA TYR A 272 -11.52 -8.14 -4.65
C TYR A 272 -10.85 -9.36 -5.28
N LYS A 273 -9.65 -9.68 -4.80
CA LYS A 273 -8.78 -10.74 -5.34
C LYS A 273 -7.93 -11.29 -4.21
N PHE A 274 -7.53 -12.55 -4.37
CA PHE A 274 -6.62 -13.21 -3.43
C PHE A 274 -5.35 -13.58 -4.19
N TYR A 275 -4.21 -13.45 -3.54
CA TYR A 275 -2.91 -13.77 -4.09
C TYR A 275 -2.30 -14.89 -3.25
N LEU A 276 -2.30 -16.10 -3.80
CA LEU A 276 -1.67 -17.28 -3.22
C LEU A 276 -0.17 -17.20 -3.52
N VAL A 277 0.68 -17.15 -2.49
CA VAL A 277 2.14 -17.23 -2.62
C VAL A 277 2.58 -18.57 -2.04
N THR A 278 3.08 -19.45 -2.90
CA THR A 278 3.62 -20.77 -2.52
C THR A 278 5.13 -20.73 -2.37
N LYS A 279 5.80 -19.82 -3.09
CA LYS A 279 7.25 -19.61 -2.97
C LYS A 279 7.60 -18.12 -2.87
N GLY A 280 8.24 -17.69 -1.79
CA GLY A 280 8.53 -16.28 -1.52
C GLY A 280 9.32 -16.06 -0.24
N GLU A 281 9.71 -14.83 0.09
CA GLU A 281 10.24 -14.43 1.41
C GLU A 281 9.27 -14.77 2.54
N ALA A 282 7.96 -14.75 2.26
CA ALA A 282 6.92 -15.30 3.11
C ALA A 282 5.81 -15.89 2.23
N VAL A 283 5.19 -16.97 2.72
CA VAL A 283 4.16 -17.75 2.02
C VAL A 283 2.79 -17.57 2.67
N GLY A 284 1.72 -17.75 1.91
CA GLY A 284 0.35 -17.57 2.40
C GLY A 284 -0.62 -17.05 1.34
N ILE A 285 -1.74 -16.51 1.80
CA ILE A 285 -2.78 -15.93 0.95
C ILE A 285 -2.98 -14.46 1.33
N TYR A 286 -2.79 -13.58 0.37
CA TYR A 286 -2.82 -12.13 0.58
C TYR A 286 -4.00 -11.46 -0.13
N GLY A 287 -4.45 -10.34 0.42
CA GLY A 287 -5.64 -9.64 -0.05
C GLY A 287 -5.39 -8.61 -1.16
N ASN A 288 -4.14 -8.20 -1.35
CA ASN A 288 -3.77 -7.21 -2.34
C ASN A 288 -2.46 -7.60 -3.04
N TRP A 289 -2.24 -7.04 -4.24
CA TRP A 289 -1.06 -7.36 -5.04
C TRP A 289 0.22 -6.92 -4.33
N HIS A 290 0.18 -5.75 -3.67
CA HIS A 290 1.32 -5.22 -2.93
C HIS A 290 1.90 -6.22 -1.92
N GLN A 291 1.06 -6.81 -1.06
CA GLN A 291 1.46 -7.81 -0.08
C GLN A 291 2.14 -9.03 -0.72
N ALA A 292 1.61 -9.53 -1.84
CA ALA A 292 2.20 -10.66 -2.55
C ALA A 292 3.50 -10.27 -3.27
N ALA A 293 3.55 -9.08 -3.87
CA ALA A 293 4.70 -8.55 -4.56
C ALA A 293 5.88 -8.37 -3.61
N VAL A 294 5.70 -7.70 -2.46
CA VAL A 294 6.81 -7.49 -1.50
C VAL A 294 7.43 -8.79 -1.00
N ARG A 295 6.70 -9.90 -1.02
CA ARG A 295 7.18 -11.23 -0.61
C ARG A 295 7.79 -12.04 -1.73
N THR A 296 7.55 -11.70 -2.99
CA THR A 296 8.02 -12.52 -4.12
C THR A 296 9.11 -11.83 -4.91
N GLU A 297 9.11 -10.50 -4.91
CA GLU A 297 9.87 -9.68 -5.84
C GLU A 297 11.39 -9.90 -5.75
N HIS A 298 11.96 -9.90 -4.54
CA HIS A 298 13.40 -10.05 -4.36
C HIS A 298 13.90 -11.48 -4.57
N VAL A 299 13.00 -12.46 -4.55
CA VAL A 299 13.31 -13.89 -4.65
C VAL A 299 12.86 -14.50 -5.97
N LYS A 300 12.56 -13.65 -6.96
CA LYS A 300 12.24 -14.07 -8.33
C LYS A 300 13.30 -14.97 -8.94
N SER A 301 14.57 -14.65 -8.72
CA SER A 301 15.70 -15.46 -9.21
C SER A 301 15.78 -16.85 -8.56
N ARG A 302 15.14 -17.04 -7.40
CA ARG A 302 15.05 -18.32 -6.67
C ARG A 302 13.77 -19.10 -7.00
N GLY A 303 12.99 -18.66 -8.00
CA GLY A 303 11.77 -19.35 -8.41
C GLY A 303 10.54 -19.00 -7.56
N SER A 304 10.42 -17.75 -7.11
CA SER A 304 9.21 -17.25 -6.47
C SER A 304 7.96 -17.63 -7.27
N CYS A 305 6.89 -18.05 -6.60
CA CYS A 305 5.68 -18.53 -7.23
C CYS A 305 4.46 -17.92 -6.54
N PHE A 306 3.61 -17.28 -7.34
CA PHE A 306 2.33 -16.79 -6.89
C PHE A 306 1.24 -17.05 -7.93
N ARG A 307 0.01 -17.16 -7.46
CA ARG A 307 -1.19 -17.31 -8.28
C ARG A 307 -2.26 -16.33 -7.82
N LYS A 308 -2.88 -15.64 -8.78
CA LYS A 308 -4.06 -14.82 -8.52
C LYS A 308 -5.31 -15.71 -8.53
N CYS A 309 -6.11 -15.61 -7.50
CA CYS A 309 -7.35 -16.35 -7.30
C CYS A 309 -8.53 -15.38 -7.19
N ASP A 310 -9.70 -15.83 -7.62
CA ASP A 310 -10.92 -15.01 -7.63
C ASP A 310 -11.72 -15.14 -6.33
N SER A 311 -11.43 -16.15 -5.51
CA SER A 311 -12.09 -16.37 -4.22
C SER A 311 -11.14 -16.88 -3.15
N TRP A 312 -11.50 -16.62 -1.89
CA TRP A 312 -10.78 -17.16 -0.72
C TRP A 312 -10.72 -18.69 -0.75
N ARG A 313 -11.85 -19.33 -1.07
CA ARG A 313 -11.95 -20.80 -1.13
C ARG A 313 -10.99 -21.41 -2.15
N GLU A 314 -10.90 -20.82 -3.34
CA GLU A 314 -9.96 -21.25 -4.38
C GLU A 314 -8.50 -21.08 -3.94
N ALA A 315 -8.17 -19.94 -3.34
CA ALA A 315 -6.83 -19.70 -2.81
C ALA A 315 -6.48 -20.69 -1.70
N LEU A 316 -7.41 -20.95 -0.78
CA LEU A 316 -7.22 -21.88 0.33
C LEU A 316 -7.04 -23.32 -0.16
N ILE A 317 -7.88 -23.80 -1.08
CA ILE A 317 -7.69 -25.13 -1.70
C ILE A 317 -6.32 -25.21 -2.39
N GLY A 318 -5.94 -24.16 -3.13
CA GLY A 318 -4.62 -24.10 -3.78
C GLY A 318 -3.46 -24.16 -2.79
N TYR A 319 -3.57 -23.42 -1.68
CA TYR A 319 -2.56 -23.45 -0.61
C TYR A 319 -2.49 -24.81 0.07
N THR A 320 -3.64 -25.40 0.43
CA THR A 320 -3.72 -26.72 1.07
C THR A 320 -3.06 -27.78 0.22
N LEU A 321 -3.35 -27.83 -1.08
CA LEU A 321 -2.74 -28.81 -1.98
C LEU A 321 -1.22 -28.61 -2.09
N ALA A 322 -0.75 -27.37 -2.24
CA ALA A 322 0.68 -27.09 -2.28
C ALA A 322 1.38 -27.44 -0.95
N TYR A 323 0.72 -27.21 0.18
CA TYR A 323 1.21 -27.57 1.51
C TYR A 323 1.31 -29.09 1.69
N GLU A 324 0.25 -29.84 1.36
CA GLU A 324 0.21 -31.31 1.44
C GLU A 324 1.24 -31.97 0.51
N ASN A 325 1.52 -31.35 -0.65
CA ASN A 325 2.50 -31.85 -1.61
C ASN A 325 3.95 -31.43 -1.28
N GLY A 326 4.19 -30.62 -0.23
CA GLY A 326 5.52 -30.10 0.09
C GLY A 326 6.08 -29.11 -0.94
N GLU A 327 5.20 -28.40 -1.66
CA GLU A 327 5.57 -27.41 -2.69
C GLU A 327 5.75 -25.99 -2.12
N ILE A 328 5.42 -25.77 -0.84
CA ILE A 328 5.57 -24.49 -0.16
C ILE A 328 7.02 -24.29 0.28
N GLU A 329 7.62 -23.16 -0.10
CA GLU A 329 9.04 -22.88 0.14
C GLU A 329 9.25 -21.40 0.51
N VAL A 330 9.97 -21.15 1.61
CA VAL A 330 10.26 -19.80 2.09
C VAL A 330 11.71 -19.43 1.78
N PHE A 331 11.93 -18.25 1.22
CA PHE A 331 13.24 -17.71 0.84
C PHE A 331 13.51 -16.36 1.51
N PRO A 332 13.54 -16.26 2.83
CA PRO A 332 13.72 -14.97 3.48
C PRO A 332 15.10 -14.39 3.14
N ILE A 333 15.15 -13.06 3.06
CA ILE A 333 16.42 -12.33 2.92
C ILE A 333 16.98 -12.14 4.32
N PRO A 334 18.21 -12.57 4.62
CA PRO A 334 18.81 -12.33 5.93
C PRO A 334 18.76 -10.85 6.33
N GLY A 335 18.24 -10.56 7.52
CA GLY A 335 18.01 -9.19 8.02
C GLY A 335 16.84 -8.46 7.36
N GLY A 336 16.12 -9.10 6.44
CA GLY A 336 14.94 -8.57 5.79
C GLY A 336 13.71 -8.57 6.70
N MET A 337 12.67 -7.85 6.28
CA MET A 337 11.40 -7.71 7.03
C MET A 337 10.68 -9.05 7.29
N PHE A 338 10.97 -10.08 6.49
CA PHE A 338 10.37 -11.41 6.61
C PHE A 338 11.35 -12.45 7.16
N ASP A 339 12.53 -12.05 7.62
CA ASP A 339 13.53 -12.94 8.24
C ASP A 339 13.19 -13.19 9.72
N ILE A 340 12.18 -14.04 9.94
CA ILE A 340 11.72 -14.43 11.27
C ILE A 340 12.03 -15.93 11.45
N PRO A 341 13.27 -16.29 11.82
CA PRO A 341 13.63 -17.69 12.03
C PRO A 341 12.88 -18.26 13.23
N LEU A 342 12.51 -19.54 13.16
CA LEU A 342 12.02 -20.26 14.33
C LEU A 342 13.14 -20.34 15.36
N ARG A 343 12.90 -19.80 16.55
CA ARG A 343 13.78 -20.03 17.69
C ARG A 343 13.50 -21.45 18.18
N HIS A 344 14.45 -22.35 17.98
CA HIS A 344 14.48 -23.56 18.79
C HIS A 344 14.82 -23.10 20.20
N GLU A 345 13.81 -23.02 21.06
CA GLU A 345 14.06 -22.97 22.50
C GLU A 345 14.73 -24.29 22.83
N ASP A 346 16.03 -24.26 23.13
CA ASP A 346 16.74 -25.44 23.58
C ASP A 346 16.03 -25.94 24.85
N PRO A 347 15.49 -27.16 24.86
CA PRO A 347 14.67 -27.66 25.97
C PRO A 347 15.44 -27.77 27.29
N GLU A 348 16.76 -27.52 27.29
CA GLU A 348 17.60 -27.50 28.48
C GLU A 348 17.68 -26.13 29.18
N GLU A 349 17.13 -25.06 28.60
CA GLU A 349 17.10 -23.72 29.22
C GLU A 349 15.78 -23.39 29.96
N LEU A 350 14.88 -24.38 30.14
CA LEU A 350 13.64 -24.31 30.93
C LEU A 350 13.75 -25.15 32.20
#